data_AF-A0A1X0QN11-F1
#
_entry.id   AF-A0A1X0QN11-F1
#
_cell.length_a   1.000
_cell.length_b   1.000
_cell.length_c   1.000
_cell.angle_alpha   90.00
_cell.angle_beta   90.00
_cell.angle_gamma   90.00
#
_symmetry.space_group_name_H-M   'P 1'
#
loop_
_entity.id
_entity.type
_entity.pdbx_description
1 polymer ?
#
loop_
_entity_poly.entity_id
_entity_poly.type
_entity_poly.pdbx_seq_one_letter_code
_entity_poly.pdbx_strand_id
1 'polypeptide(L)'
;MQFKLLTLALLASFFATGFTAPIYPGLTEAESISISPLVQVLGLENPTKEQAGCIAKVIKNHTPLPLNGTPIPPMVVHMLNSQWERLYQMCLQNPIGFK
;
A
#
# COMPACT_ATOMS: atom_id res chain seq x y z
N MET A 1 -13.00 -48.40 -10.08
CA MET A 1 -12.66 -47.09 -10.67
C MET A 1 -13.06 -45.99 -9.69
N GLN A 2 -12.18 -45.55 -8.77
CA GLN A 2 -12.51 -44.60 -7.69
C GLN A 2 -11.35 -43.65 -7.31
N PHE A 3 -10.24 -43.61 -8.06
CA PHE A 3 -9.04 -42.83 -7.69
C PHE A 3 -8.91 -41.47 -8.39
N LYS A 4 -9.81 -41.11 -9.31
CA LYS A 4 -9.70 -39.89 -10.13
C LYS A 4 -10.38 -38.65 -9.56
N LEU A 5 -11.20 -38.78 -8.51
CA LEU A 5 -11.98 -37.67 -7.94
C LEU A 5 -11.29 -36.98 -6.75
N LEU A 6 -10.41 -37.69 -6.03
CA LEU A 6 -9.72 -37.16 -4.85
C LEU A 6 -8.62 -36.15 -5.19
N THR A 7 -8.03 -36.22 -6.38
CA THR A 7 -7.00 -35.27 -6.82
C THR A 7 -7.56 -33.94 -7.31
N LEU A 8 -8.84 -33.87 -7.73
CA LEU A 8 -9.45 -32.62 -8.18
C LEU A 8 -9.85 -31.70 -7.00
N ALA A 9 -10.23 -32.29 -5.86
CA ALA A 9 -10.63 -31.51 -4.69
C ALA A 9 -9.44 -30.83 -3.98
N LEU A 10 -8.22 -31.37 -4.13
CA LEU A 10 -7.02 -30.82 -3.51
C LEU A 10 -6.47 -29.57 -4.22
N LEU A 11 -6.85 -29.32 -5.49
CA LEU A 11 -6.49 -28.08 -6.20
C LEU A 11 -7.45 -26.92 -5.90
N ALA A 12 -8.68 -27.20 -5.46
CA ALA A 12 -9.67 -26.16 -5.19
C ALA A 12 -9.40 -25.40 -3.88
N SER A 13 -8.61 -25.96 -2.96
CA SER A 13 -8.25 -25.34 -1.68
C SER A 13 -7.14 -24.30 -1.77
N PHE A 14 -6.43 -24.16 -2.91
CA PHE A 14 -5.35 -23.18 -3.07
C PHE A 14 -5.84 -21.77 -3.45
N PHE A 15 -7.11 -21.60 -3.86
CA PHE A 15 -7.66 -20.27 -4.19
C PHE A 15 -8.26 -19.54 -2.97
N ALA A 16 -8.34 -20.20 -1.81
CA ALA A 16 -8.96 -19.63 -0.61
C ALA A 16 -8.03 -18.72 0.21
N THR A 17 -6.71 -18.77 -0.02
CA THR A 17 -5.79 -17.71 0.41
C THR A 17 -5.46 -16.86 -0.80
N GLY A 18 -6.39 -15.97 -1.16
CA GLY A 18 -6.15 -14.96 -2.19
C GLY A 18 -4.99 -14.09 -1.76
N PHE A 19 -3.77 -14.44 -2.16
CA PHE A 19 -2.62 -13.56 -2.11
C PHE A 19 -2.84 -12.50 -3.19
N THR A 20 -3.68 -11.52 -2.88
CA THR A 20 -3.75 -10.27 -3.60
C THR A 20 -2.39 -9.61 -3.48
N ALA A 21 -1.65 -9.58 -4.59
CA ALA A 21 -0.37 -8.89 -4.63
C ALA A 21 -0.61 -7.41 -4.28
N PRO A 22 0.26 -6.79 -3.49
CA PRO A 22 0.12 -5.38 -3.18
C PRO A 22 0.22 -4.55 -4.46
N ILE A 23 -0.62 -3.52 -4.57
CA ILE A 23 -0.64 -2.62 -5.73
C ILE A 23 0.71 -1.91 -5.87
N TYR A 24 1.34 -1.56 -4.74
CA TYR A 24 2.64 -0.92 -4.70
C TYR A 24 3.70 -1.81 -4.05
N PRO A 25 4.93 -1.83 -4.60
CA PRO A 25 5.99 -2.69 -4.10
C PRO A 25 6.37 -2.36 -2.65
N GLY A 26 6.56 -3.41 -1.84
CA GLY A 26 7.02 -3.28 -0.45
C GLY A 26 5.96 -2.84 0.56
N LEU A 27 4.70 -2.75 0.15
CA LEU A 27 3.56 -2.52 1.04
C LEU A 27 2.67 -3.76 1.11
N THR A 28 1.76 -3.79 2.07
CA THR A 28 0.61 -4.70 2.05
C THR A 28 -0.46 -4.20 1.07
N GLU A 29 -1.40 -5.06 0.68
CA GLU A 29 -2.55 -4.64 -0.13
C GLU A 29 -3.34 -3.53 0.57
N ALA A 30 -3.63 -3.69 1.86
CA ALA A 30 -4.37 -2.72 2.67
C ALA A 30 -3.67 -1.34 2.69
N GLU A 31 -2.36 -1.32 2.92
CA GLU A 31 -1.58 -0.08 2.85
C GLU A 31 -1.64 0.53 1.46
N SER A 32 -1.50 -0.29 0.42
CA SER A 32 -1.50 0.16 -0.98
C SER A 32 -2.84 0.81 -1.36
N ILE A 33 -3.97 0.17 -1.02
CA ILE A 33 -5.31 0.72 -1.25
C ILE A 33 -5.46 2.06 -0.51
N SER A 34 -5.02 2.12 0.74
CA SER A 34 -5.18 3.32 1.58
C SER A 34 -4.44 4.52 1.00
N ILE A 35 -3.21 4.33 0.51
CA ILE A 35 -2.37 5.41 -0.01
C ILE A 35 -2.57 5.72 -1.50
N SER A 36 -3.36 4.93 -2.25
CA SER A 36 -3.51 5.11 -3.69
C SER A 36 -3.92 6.55 -4.10
N PRO A 37 -4.81 7.25 -3.36
CA PRO A 37 -5.12 8.65 -3.66
C PRO A 37 -3.93 9.61 -3.51
N LEU A 38 -2.99 9.34 -2.60
CA LEU A 38 -1.76 10.14 -2.44
C LEU A 38 -0.81 9.93 -3.61
N VAL A 39 -0.66 8.68 -4.05
CA VAL A 39 0.15 8.31 -5.22
C VAL A 39 -0.37 9.02 -6.48
N GLN A 40 -1.69 9.10 -6.64
CA GLN A 40 -2.33 9.82 -7.74
C GLN A 40 -2.08 11.34 -7.68
N VAL A 41 -2.21 11.97 -6.51
CA VAL A 41 -1.95 13.41 -6.35
C VAL A 41 -0.49 13.77 -6.58
N LEU A 42 0.43 12.86 -6.23
CA LEU A 42 1.85 13.00 -6.56
C LEU A 42 2.17 12.73 -8.04
N GLY A 43 1.20 12.28 -8.85
CA GLY A 43 1.40 11.96 -10.26
C GLY A 43 2.32 10.76 -10.50
N LEU A 44 2.39 9.82 -9.55
CA LEU A 44 3.26 8.65 -9.64
C LEU A 44 2.51 7.49 -10.32
N GLU A 45 2.85 7.17 -11.57
CA GLU A 45 2.21 6.05 -12.29
C GLU A 45 2.64 4.68 -11.76
N ASN A 46 3.94 4.50 -11.49
CA ASN A 46 4.53 3.25 -11.01
C ASN A 46 5.56 3.55 -9.91
N PRO A 47 5.11 3.85 -8.67
CA PRO A 47 6.02 4.24 -7.61
C PRO A 47 7.01 3.11 -7.28
N THR A 48 8.29 3.46 -7.08
CA THR A 48 9.29 2.50 -6.58
C THR A 48 8.94 2.07 -5.16
N LYS A 49 9.60 1.00 -4.68
CA LYS A 49 9.45 0.51 -3.30
C LYS A 49 9.71 1.61 -2.28
N GLU A 50 10.72 2.43 -2.53
CA GLU A 50 11.12 3.56 -1.69
C GLU A 50 10.06 4.66 -1.70
N GLN A 51 9.54 5.01 -2.88
CA GLN A 51 8.49 6.03 -3.01
C GLN A 51 7.21 5.61 -2.29
N ALA A 52 6.72 4.39 -2.57
CA ALA A 52 5.52 3.85 -1.92
C ALA A 52 5.72 3.70 -0.40
N GLY A 53 6.87 3.17 0.01
CA GLY A 53 7.26 3.04 1.41
C GLY A 53 7.28 4.37 2.14
N CYS A 54 7.85 5.41 1.53
CA CYS A 54 7.89 6.74 2.14
C CYS A 54 6.51 7.39 2.28
N ILE A 55 5.64 7.25 1.28
CA ILE A 55 4.25 7.73 1.38
C ILE A 55 3.54 7.07 2.58
N ALA A 56 3.58 5.74 2.67
CA ALA A 56 2.96 5.01 3.78
C ALA A 56 3.59 5.39 5.14
N LYS A 57 4.91 5.53 5.20
CA LYS A 57 5.64 5.85 6.44
C LYS A 57 5.29 7.24 6.97
N VAL A 58 5.22 8.25 6.10
CA VAL A 58 4.80 9.60 6.50
C VAL A 58 3.39 9.59 7.05
N ILE A 59 2.44 8.92 6.37
CA ILE A 59 1.06 8.82 6.85
C ILE A 59 0.99 8.12 8.20
N LYS A 60 1.66 6.97 8.34
CA LYS A 60 1.63 6.15 9.55
C LYS A 60 2.22 6.84 10.77
N ASN A 61 3.26 7.66 10.59
CA ASN A 61 4.02 8.22 11.71
C ASN A 61 3.63 9.67 12.03
N HIS A 62 3.10 10.41 11.05
CA HIS A 62 2.85 11.86 11.19
C HIS A 62 1.38 12.24 11.02
N THR A 63 0.47 11.27 10.85
CA THR A 63 -0.97 11.52 10.75
C THR A 63 -1.76 10.49 11.55
N PRO A 64 -3.00 10.78 11.97
CA PRO A 64 -3.86 9.81 12.62
C PRO A 64 -4.58 8.87 11.63
N LEU A 65 -4.23 8.91 10.34
CA LEU A 65 -4.96 8.19 9.30
C LEU A 65 -4.61 6.70 9.29
N PRO A 66 -5.60 5.81 9.32
CA PRO A 66 -5.35 4.38 9.26
C PRO A 66 -4.94 3.94 7.85
N LEU A 67 -4.01 3.00 7.77
CA LEU A 67 -3.64 2.29 6.53
C LEU A 67 -4.27 0.89 6.53
N ASN A 68 -5.60 0.83 6.57
CA ASN A 68 -6.37 -0.40 6.84
C ASN A 68 -7.11 -0.96 5.61
N GLY A 69 -6.80 -0.48 4.40
CA GLY A 69 -7.46 -0.89 3.17
C GLY A 69 -8.63 -0.01 2.77
N THR A 70 -8.89 1.08 3.50
CA THR A 70 -9.83 2.12 3.07
C THR A 70 -9.05 3.26 2.42
N PRO A 71 -9.31 3.63 1.15
CA PRO A 71 -8.65 4.75 0.50
C PRO A 71 -8.79 6.03 1.31
N ILE A 72 -7.69 6.76 1.52
CA ILE A 72 -7.73 8.06 2.17
C ILE A 72 -8.60 9.01 1.32
N PRO A 73 -9.62 9.67 1.91
CA PRO A 73 -10.50 10.52 1.13
C PRO A 73 -9.73 11.62 0.39
N PRO A 74 -10.04 11.93 -0.89
CA PRO A 74 -9.35 12.97 -1.64
C PRO A 74 -9.33 14.33 -0.94
N MET A 75 -10.40 14.68 -0.23
CA MET A 75 -10.46 15.89 0.59
C MET A 75 -9.35 15.91 1.65
N VAL A 76 -9.10 14.78 2.32
CA VAL A 76 -8.04 14.64 3.32
C VAL A 76 -6.66 14.71 2.65
N VAL A 77 -6.50 14.09 1.47
CA VAL A 77 -5.25 14.20 0.69
C VAL A 77 -4.92 15.65 0.38
N HIS A 78 -5.89 16.46 -0.05
CA HIS A 78 -5.67 17.88 -0.31
C HIS A 78 -5.43 18.71 0.97
N MET A 79 -5.92 18.25 2.12
CA MET A 79 -5.69 18.90 3.42
C MET A 79 -4.36 18.51 4.07
N LEU A 80 -3.69 17.46 3.60
CA LEU A 80 -2.30 17.19 4.00
C LEU A 80 -1.46 18.36 3.53
N ASN A 81 -1.17 19.26 4.46
CA ASN A 81 -0.56 20.55 4.21
C ASN A 81 0.87 20.37 3.64
N SER A 82 1.53 21.49 3.34
CA SER A 82 2.91 21.53 2.84
C SER A 82 3.94 20.80 3.74
N GLN A 83 3.61 20.47 4.99
CA GLN A 83 4.48 19.67 5.84
C GLN A 83 4.53 18.20 5.39
N TRP A 84 3.44 17.65 4.87
CA TRP A 84 3.43 16.27 4.38
C TRP A 84 4.39 16.08 3.21
N GLU A 85 4.34 16.98 2.21
CA GLU A 85 5.25 16.93 1.06
C GLU A 85 6.70 17.05 1.52
N ARG A 86 6.98 17.96 2.46
CA ARG A 86 8.32 18.10 3.04
C ARG A 86 8.79 16.81 3.73
N LEU A 87 7.92 16.16 4.51
CA LEU A 87 8.22 14.90 5.18
C LEU A 87 8.44 13.77 4.18
N TYR A 88 7.67 13.74 3.09
CA TYR A 88 7.88 12.80 2.00
C TYR A 88 9.27 12.97 1.36
N GLN A 89 9.66 14.20 1.01
CA GLN A 89 10.98 14.49 0.46
C GLN A 89 12.11 14.14 1.45
N MET A 90 11.93 14.45 2.74
CA MET A 90 12.89 14.06 3.78
C MET A 90 13.02 12.53 3.92
N CYS A 91 11.90 11.81 3.79
CA CYS A 91 11.92 10.35 3.79
C CYS A 91 12.70 9.82 2.57
N LEU A 92 12.49 10.35 1.37
CA LEU A 92 13.22 9.91 0.18
C LEU A 92 14.73 10.09 0.29
N GLN A 93 15.20 11.13 0.99
CA GLN A 93 16.63 11.37 1.21
C GLN A 93 17.27 10.37 2.19
N ASN A 94 16.50 9.86 3.16
CA ASN A 94 16.97 8.85 4.12
C ASN A 94 15.85 7.89 4.54
N PRO A 95 15.45 6.94 3.67
CA PRO A 95 14.26 6.11 3.91
C PRO A 95 14.39 5.22 5.16
N ILE A 96 15.61 4.77 5.46
CA ILE A 96 15.92 3.90 6.59
C ILE A 96 15.87 4.69 7.91
N GLY A 97 16.49 5.87 7.95
CA GLY A 97 16.57 6.69 9.16
C GLY A 97 15.35 7.57 9.45
N PHE A 98 14.44 7.74 8.49
CA PHE A 98 13.23 8.53 8.66
C PHE A 98 12.30 7.92 9.73
N LYS A 99 11.86 8.72 10.70
CA LYS A 99 10.93 8.34 11.77
C LYS A 99 9.71 9.24 11.75
#